data_AF-A0A515EJC3-F1
#
_entry.id   AF-A0A515EJC3-F1
#
_cell.length_a   1.000
_cell.length_b   1.000
_cell.length_c   1.000
_cell.angle_alpha   90.00
_cell.angle_beta   90.00
_cell.angle_gamma   90.00
#
_symmetry.space_group_name_H-M   'P 1'
#
loop_
_entity.id
_entity.type
_entity.pdbx_description
1 polymer ?
#
loop_
_entity_poly.entity_id
_entity_poly.type
_entity_poly.pdbx_seq_one_letter_code
_entity_poly.pdbx_strand_id
1 'polypeptide(L)'
;MHTSPLASLPDHHNARTEAALDRLRKAMADIEADIHAHQGVYPFNHGRVTQSELCRRADVKKATLQTPLHKDTTRVQILQWLDGLSQHLAQTRDATRERVTAVADTLISERAQLVQDLAHVQAQLQTALQRVTALEEENIALRAQLRQG
;
A
#
# COMPACT_ATOMS: atom_id res chain seq x y z
N MET A 1 54.44 0.21 -54.12
CA MET A 1 54.42 0.40 -52.65
C MET A 1 53.98 1.83 -52.40
N HIS A 2 52.79 2.13 -51.90
CA HIS A 2 52.35 1.87 -50.52
C HIS A 2 50.82 1.78 -50.47
N THR A 3 50.33 0.67 -49.94
CA THR A 3 48.97 0.50 -49.43
C THR A 3 48.99 0.85 -47.94
N SER A 4 48.23 1.85 -47.52
CA SER A 4 47.88 2.04 -46.11
C SER A 4 46.38 1.74 -45.95
N PRO A 5 46.01 0.68 -45.21
CA PRO A 5 44.68 0.46 -44.69
C PRO A 5 44.56 1.02 -43.26
N LEU A 6 43.35 0.92 -42.67
CA LEU A 6 42.93 1.25 -41.28
C LEU A 6 42.30 2.66 -41.12
N ALA A 7 41.16 2.84 -40.47
CA ALA A 7 40.45 1.96 -39.54
C ALA A 7 38.94 2.24 -39.59
N SER A 8 38.17 1.15 -39.60
CA SER A 8 36.74 1.12 -39.33
C SER A 8 36.50 1.46 -37.85
N LEU A 9 35.81 2.55 -37.55
CA LEU A 9 35.15 2.81 -36.27
C LEU A 9 33.65 2.69 -36.53
N PRO A 10 32.98 1.60 -36.08
CA PRO A 10 31.91 1.79 -35.10
C PRO A 10 31.57 0.51 -34.28
N ASP A 11 32.02 0.39 -33.03
CA ASP A 11 31.51 -0.67 -32.12
C ASP A 11 31.13 -0.16 -30.72
N HIS A 12 31.82 0.87 -30.23
CA HIS A 12 31.58 1.40 -28.87
C HIS A 12 30.24 2.12 -28.66
N HIS A 13 29.57 2.59 -29.72
CA HIS A 13 28.30 3.32 -29.61
C HIS A 13 27.10 2.39 -29.35
N ASN A 14 27.17 1.15 -29.85
CA ASN A 14 26.13 0.14 -29.63
C ASN A 14 26.18 -0.40 -28.21
N ALA A 15 27.37 -0.74 -27.70
CA ALA A 15 27.53 -1.30 -26.35
C ALA A 15 27.03 -0.38 -25.21
N ARG A 16 27.29 0.94 -25.31
CA ARG A 16 26.78 1.91 -24.31
C ARG A 16 25.27 2.06 -24.37
N THR A 17 24.71 1.98 -25.56
CA THR A 17 23.27 2.07 -25.80
C THR A 17 22.57 0.83 -25.25
N GLU A 18 23.07 -0.36 -25.54
CA GLU A 18 22.55 -1.63 -25.02
C GLU A 18 22.60 -1.68 -23.50
N ALA A 19 23.72 -1.28 -22.89
CA ALA A 19 23.84 -1.22 -21.43
C ALA A 19 22.84 -0.25 -20.78
N ALA A 20 22.44 0.84 -21.47
CA ALA A 20 21.39 1.73 -20.97
C ALA A 20 20.00 1.08 -21.08
N LEU A 21 19.73 0.33 -22.14
CA LEU A 21 18.49 -0.42 -22.31
C LEU A 21 18.33 -1.51 -21.25
N ASP A 22 19.40 -2.25 -20.95
CA ASP A 22 19.36 -3.31 -19.95
C ASP A 22 19.13 -2.76 -18.54
N ARG A 23 19.72 -1.61 -18.21
CA ARG A 23 19.42 -0.91 -16.96
C ARG A 23 17.97 -0.45 -16.87
N LEU A 24 17.39 0.04 -17.98
CA LEU A 24 15.96 0.41 -18.02
C LEU A 24 15.06 -0.81 -17.81
N ARG A 25 15.34 -1.92 -18.49
CA ARG A 25 14.58 -3.18 -18.33
C ARG A 25 14.67 -3.71 -16.90
N LYS A 26 15.88 -3.71 -16.33
CA LYS A 26 16.08 -4.08 -14.93
C LYS A 26 15.27 -3.19 -13.99
N ALA A 27 15.31 -1.88 -14.18
CA ALA A 27 14.53 -0.95 -13.37
C ALA A 27 13.01 -1.16 -13.50
N MET A 28 12.52 -1.54 -14.69
CA MET A 28 11.11 -1.92 -14.86
C MET A 28 10.76 -3.16 -14.04
N ALA A 29 11.59 -4.20 -14.10
CA ALA A 29 11.39 -5.42 -13.32
C ALA A 29 11.47 -5.17 -11.80
N ASP A 30 12.41 -4.35 -11.35
CA ASP A 30 12.54 -3.97 -9.94
C ASP A 30 11.31 -3.18 -9.45
N ILE A 31 10.75 -2.30 -10.30
CA ILE A 31 9.50 -1.59 -10.00
C ILE A 31 8.33 -2.57 -9.88
N GLU A 32 8.21 -3.54 -10.79
CA GLU A 32 7.17 -4.56 -10.72
C GLU A 32 7.29 -5.43 -9.47
N ALA A 33 8.52 -5.80 -9.09
CA ALA A 33 8.80 -6.53 -7.85
C ALA A 33 8.41 -5.72 -6.61
N ASP A 34 8.72 -4.42 -6.58
CA ASP A 34 8.31 -3.53 -5.49
C ASP A 34 6.78 -3.46 -5.37
N ILE A 35 6.07 -3.34 -6.50
CA ILE A 35 4.60 -3.31 -6.53
C ILE A 35 4.05 -4.63 -5.97
N HIS A 36 4.60 -5.77 -6.40
CA HIS A 36 4.18 -7.07 -5.91
C HIS A 36 4.40 -7.23 -4.39
N ALA A 37 5.59 -6.86 -3.91
CA ALA A 37 5.95 -6.93 -2.49
C ALA A 37 5.05 -6.06 -1.60
N HIS A 38 4.48 -5.00 -2.16
CA HIS A 38 3.59 -4.05 -1.47
C HIS A 38 2.12 -4.22 -1.88
N GLN A 39 1.71 -5.46 -2.14
CA GLN A 39 0.31 -5.84 -2.36
C GLN A 39 -0.36 -5.08 -3.52
N GLY A 40 0.41 -4.82 -4.58
CA GLY A 40 -0.04 -4.14 -5.78
C GLY A 40 -0.05 -2.60 -5.69
N VAL A 41 0.56 -2.03 -4.65
CA VAL A 41 0.76 -0.58 -4.52
C VAL A 41 2.25 -0.26 -4.70
N TYR A 42 2.58 0.74 -5.52
CA TYR A 42 3.98 1.19 -5.61
C TYR A 42 4.36 1.99 -4.35
N PRO A 43 5.42 1.63 -3.62
CA PRO A 43 5.73 2.26 -2.32
C PRO A 43 6.35 3.66 -2.42
N PHE A 44 6.82 4.08 -3.60
CA PHE A 44 7.51 5.36 -3.79
C PHE A 44 6.67 6.36 -4.59
N ASN A 45 7.12 7.61 -4.61
CA ASN A 45 6.55 8.69 -5.45
C ASN A 45 5.01 8.77 -5.39
N HIS A 46 4.46 8.69 -4.17
CA HIS A 46 3.02 8.73 -3.90
C HIS A 46 2.22 7.67 -4.68
N GLY A 47 2.78 6.48 -4.88
CA GLY A 47 2.10 5.39 -5.59
C GLY A 47 2.13 5.50 -7.10
N ARG A 48 2.95 6.40 -7.67
CA ARG A 48 3.00 6.65 -9.11
C ARG A 48 4.35 6.33 -9.70
N VAL A 49 4.34 5.65 -10.84
CA VAL A 49 5.54 5.43 -11.65
C VAL A 49 5.49 6.38 -12.83
N THR A 50 6.54 7.18 -13.03
CA THR A 50 6.65 8.12 -14.16
C THR A 50 7.89 7.82 -14.97
N GLN A 51 7.99 8.34 -16.20
CA GLN A 51 9.23 8.22 -16.98
C GLN A 51 10.45 8.77 -16.23
N SER A 52 10.30 9.88 -15.51
CA SER A 52 11.40 10.45 -14.72
C SER A 52 11.80 9.53 -13.57
N GLU A 53 10.84 8.84 -12.95
CA GLU A 53 11.11 7.86 -11.90
C GLU A 53 11.86 6.64 -12.43
N LEU A 54 11.40 6.08 -13.54
CA LEU A 54 12.07 4.96 -14.21
C LEU A 54 13.51 5.34 -14.60
N CYS A 55 13.70 6.52 -15.19
CA CYS A 55 15.02 7.01 -15.57
C CYS A 55 15.97 7.18 -14.37
N ARG A 56 15.46 7.68 -13.24
CA ARG A 56 16.24 7.80 -11.99
C ARG A 56 16.70 6.43 -11.49
N ARG A 57 15.79 5.45 -11.44
CA ARG A 57 16.11 4.10 -10.98
C ARG A 57 17.10 3.36 -11.89
N ALA A 58 16.99 3.57 -13.19
CA ALA A 58 17.92 3.00 -14.17
C ALA A 58 19.27 3.72 -14.23
N ASP A 59 19.44 4.85 -13.52
CA ASP A 59 20.57 5.77 -13.67
C ASP A 59 20.81 6.16 -15.15
N VAL A 60 19.72 6.50 -15.84
CA VAL A 60 19.72 6.95 -17.24
C VAL A 60 19.19 8.38 -17.31
N LYS A 61 19.93 9.25 -18.02
CA LYS A 61 19.47 10.62 -18.26
C LYS A 61 18.21 10.58 -19.14
N LYS A 62 17.16 11.30 -18.74
CA LYS A 62 15.90 11.38 -19.50
C LYS A 62 16.10 11.84 -20.96
N ALA A 63 17.10 12.69 -21.21
CA ALA A 63 17.48 13.15 -22.55
C ALA A 63 17.91 12.00 -23.48
N THR A 64 18.46 10.90 -22.95
CA THR A 64 18.82 9.72 -23.74
C THR A 64 17.61 9.12 -24.46
N LEU A 65 16.42 9.17 -23.86
CA LEU A 65 15.19 8.69 -24.51
C LEU A 65 14.61 9.65 -25.55
N GLN A 66 15.17 10.86 -25.69
CA GLN A 66 14.74 11.85 -26.68
C GLN A 66 15.58 11.83 -27.97
N THR A 67 16.66 11.05 -27.99
CA THR A 67 17.52 10.94 -29.17
C THR A 67 16.78 10.21 -30.29
N PRO A 68 17.09 10.50 -31.57
CA PRO A 68 16.44 9.83 -32.71
C PRO A 68 16.50 8.30 -32.65
N LEU A 69 17.53 7.75 -31.99
CA LEU A 69 17.70 6.31 -31.81
C LEU A 69 16.61 5.66 -30.93
N HIS A 70 16.10 6.39 -29.94
CA HIS A 70 15.19 5.84 -28.92
C HIS A 70 13.80 6.46 -28.92
N LYS A 71 13.66 7.68 -29.43
CA LYS A 71 12.43 8.48 -29.32
C LYS A 71 11.22 7.77 -29.93
N ASP A 72 11.42 7.07 -31.04
CA ASP A 72 10.34 6.43 -31.81
C ASP A 72 10.25 4.91 -31.57
N THR A 73 11.12 4.36 -30.71
CA THR A 73 11.19 2.92 -30.41
C THR A 73 11.11 2.66 -28.90
N THR A 74 12.24 2.70 -28.19
CA THR A 74 12.36 2.43 -26.75
C THR A 74 11.43 3.32 -25.94
N ARG A 75 11.38 4.60 -26.26
CA ARG A 75 10.52 5.57 -25.55
C ARG A 75 9.05 5.19 -25.69
N VAL A 76 8.62 4.78 -26.87
CA VAL A 76 7.22 4.37 -27.13
C VAL A 76 6.87 3.14 -26.29
N GLN A 77 7.74 2.13 -26.25
CA GLN A 77 7.55 0.93 -25.43
C GLN A 77 7.47 1.26 -23.93
N ILE A 78 8.36 2.14 -23.45
CA ILE A 78 8.35 2.60 -22.05
C ILE A 78 7.04 3.34 -21.74
N LEU A 79 6.56 4.20 -22.63
CA LEU A 79 5.30 4.93 -22.41
C LEU A 79 4.11 3.98 -22.37
N GLN A 80 4.05 3.01 -23.29
CA GLN A 80 3.01 2.00 -23.29
C GLN A 80 3.01 1.16 -21.99
N TRP A 81 4.20 0.77 -21.51
CA TRP A 81 4.33 0.07 -20.25
C TRP A 81 3.90 0.94 -19.06
N LEU A 82 4.32 2.21 -19.01
CA LEU A 82 3.93 3.15 -17.96
C LEU A 82 2.40 3.38 -17.94
N ASP A 83 1.76 3.44 -19.09
CA ASP A 83 0.32 3.61 -19.20
C ASP A 83 -0.42 2.37 -18.66
N GLY A 84 0.01 1.17 -19.06
CA GLY A 84 -0.54 -0.08 -18.54
C GLY A 84 -0.34 -0.23 -17.03
N LEU A 85 0.85 0.10 -16.54
CA LEU A 85 1.16 0.08 -15.12
C LEU A 85 0.32 1.08 -14.33
N SER A 86 0.12 2.29 -14.87
CA SER A 86 -0.70 3.32 -14.23
C SER A 86 -2.17 2.90 -14.12
N GLN A 87 -2.71 2.22 -15.13
CA GLN A 87 -4.06 1.66 -15.08
C GLN A 87 -4.18 0.56 -14.01
N HIS A 88 -3.21 -0.36 -13.96
CA HIS A 88 -3.17 -1.41 -12.95
C HIS A 88 -3.11 -0.83 -11.52
N LEU A 89 -2.22 0.14 -11.29
CA LEU A 89 -2.08 0.80 -9.99
C LEU A 89 -3.35 1.55 -9.57
N ALA A 90 -4.06 2.17 -10.52
CA ALA A 90 -5.34 2.82 -10.25
C ALA A 90 -6.39 1.82 -9.76
N GLN A 91 -6.52 0.67 -10.43
CA GLN A 91 -7.45 -0.39 -10.04
C GLN A 91 -7.15 -0.93 -8.64
N THR A 92 -5.87 -1.21 -8.33
CA THR A 92 -5.48 -1.71 -7.01
C THR A 92 -5.73 -0.70 -5.90
N ARG A 93 -5.47 0.59 -6.17
CA ARG A 93 -5.74 1.65 -5.19
C ARG A 93 -7.23 1.77 -4.87
N ASP A 94 -8.09 1.71 -5.89
CA ASP A 94 -9.53 1.83 -5.70
C ASP A 94 -10.08 0.62 -4.92
N ALA A 95 -9.64 -0.60 -5.27
CA ALA A 95 -9.97 -1.82 -4.53
C ALA A 95 -9.45 -1.80 -3.08
N THR A 96 -8.27 -1.21 -2.85
CA THR A 96 -7.69 -1.05 -1.52
C THR A 96 -8.49 -0.07 -0.68
N ARG A 97 -8.89 1.07 -1.27
CA ARG A 97 -9.73 2.07 -0.60
C ARG A 97 -11.08 1.46 -0.22
N GLU A 98 -11.74 0.75 -1.12
CA GLU A 98 -13.01 0.07 -0.85
C GLU A 98 -12.89 -0.91 0.32
N ARG A 99 -11.84 -1.75 0.32
CA ARG A 99 -11.60 -2.69 1.43
C ARG A 99 -11.34 -1.98 2.76
N VAL A 100 -10.52 -0.93 2.77
CA VAL A 100 -10.22 -0.16 3.98
C VAL A 100 -11.48 0.52 4.51
N THR A 101 -12.31 1.09 3.63
CA THR A 101 -13.59 1.69 4.01
C THR A 101 -14.52 0.63 4.61
N ALA A 102 -14.67 -0.54 4.00
CA ALA A 102 -15.51 -1.62 4.53
C ALA A 102 -15.04 -2.11 5.91
N VAL A 103 -13.73 -2.21 6.13
CA VAL A 103 -13.16 -2.56 7.45
C VAL A 103 -13.45 -1.45 8.46
N ALA A 104 -13.28 -0.18 8.08
CA ALA A 104 -13.58 0.94 8.96
C ALA A 104 -15.07 0.97 9.36
N ASP A 105 -15.97 0.77 8.41
CA ASP A 105 -17.41 0.71 8.65
C ASP A 105 -17.77 -0.45 9.59
N THR A 106 -17.16 -1.63 9.38
CA THR A 106 -17.32 -2.79 10.26
C THR A 106 -16.88 -2.46 11.70
N LEU A 107 -15.69 -1.88 11.87
CA LEU A 107 -15.17 -1.51 13.19
C LEU A 107 -16.01 -0.43 13.88
N ILE A 108 -16.58 0.50 13.11
CA ILE A 108 -17.52 1.51 13.63
C ILE A 108 -18.77 0.83 14.17
N SER A 109 -19.34 -0.12 13.41
CA SER A 109 -20.52 -0.90 13.84
C SER A 109 -20.22 -1.77 15.07
N GLU A 110 -19.10 -2.50 15.09
CA GLU A 110 -18.69 -3.31 16.24
C GLU A 110 -18.48 -2.45 17.49
N ARG A 111 -17.82 -1.29 17.35
CA ARG A 111 -17.65 -0.34 18.45
C ARG A 111 -18.99 0.16 18.97
N ALA A 112 -19.94 0.48 18.09
CA ALA A 112 -21.26 0.93 18.49
C ALA A 112 -22.00 -0.16 19.30
N GLN A 113 -21.91 -1.42 18.86
CA GLN A 113 -22.50 -2.55 19.58
C GLN A 113 -21.85 -2.73 20.96
N LEU A 114 -20.52 -2.74 21.04
CA LEU A 114 -19.80 -2.88 22.30
C LEU A 114 -20.15 -1.77 23.31
N VAL A 115 -20.36 -0.54 22.85
CA VAL A 115 -20.80 0.57 23.70
C VAL A 115 -22.20 0.32 24.26
N GLN A 116 -23.11 -0.20 23.45
CA GLN A 116 -24.47 -0.55 23.90
C GLN A 116 -24.45 -1.70 24.91
N ASP A 117 -23.69 -2.76 24.62
CA ASP A 117 -23.56 -3.92 25.49
C ASP A 117 -22.95 -3.54 26.85
N LEU A 118 -21.93 -2.69 26.84
CA LEU A 118 -21.30 -2.17 28.06
C LEU A 118 -22.29 -1.36 28.89
N ALA A 119 -23.08 -0.48 28.25
CA ALA A 119 -24.12 0.28 28.94
C ALA A 119 -25.19 -0.64 29.55
N HIS A 120 -25.58 -1.69 28.83
CA HIS A 120 -26.54 -2.68 29.32
C HIS A 120 -26.02 -3.43 30.55
N VAL A 121 -24.79 -3.94 30.50
CA VAL A 121 -24.17 -4.67 31.61
C VAL A 121 -23.96 -3.76 32.83
N GLN A 122 -23.58 -2.50 32.61
CA GLN A 122 -23.47 -1.52 33.70
C GLN A 122 -24.81 -1.28 34.41
N ALA A 123 -25.90 -1.15 33.65
CA ALA A 123 -27.24 -1.01 34.22
C ALA A 123 -27.64 -2.26 35.04
N GLN A 124 -27.40 -3.45 34.49
CA GLN A 124 -27.66 -4.70 35.20
C GLN A 124 -26.84 -4.83 36.49
N LEU A 125 -25.55 -4.46 36.45
CA LEU A 125 -24.68 -4.46 37.62
C LEU A 125 -25.20 -3.51 38.69
N GLN A 126 -25.61 -2.30 38.32
CA GLN A 126 -26.17 -1.33 39.24
C GLN A 126 -27.44 -1.87 39.92
N THR A 127 -28.36 -2.47 39.16
CA THR A 127 -29.57 -3.10 39.71
C THR A 127 -29.22 -4.26 40.65
N ALA A 128 -28.25 -5.11 40.29
CA ALA A 128 -27.81 -6.22 41.14
C ALA A 128 -27.21 -5.72 42.47
N LEU A 129 -26.36 -4.68 42.43
CA LEU A 129 -25.79 -4.07 43.63
C LEU A 129 -26.88 -3.51 44.55
N GLN A 130 -27.86 -2.79 44.01
CA GLN A 130 -28.99 -2.29 44.79
C GLN A 130 -29.78 -3.43 45.46
N ARG A 131 -29.98 -4.54 44.75
CA ARG A 131 -30.67 -5.70 45.29
C ARG A 131 -29.89 -6.37 46.42
N VAL A 132 -28.57 -6.50 46.27
CA VAL A 132 -27.70 -7.04 47.33
C VAL A 132 -27.78 -6.19 48.58
N THR A 133 -27.64 -4.87 48.46
CA THR A 133 -27.75 -3.95 49.61
C THR A 133 -29.10 -4.07 50.31
N ALA A 134 -30.21 -4.08 49.56
CA ALA A 134 -31.54 -4.24 50.15
C ALA A 134 -31.72 -5.59 50.89
N LEU A 135 -31.19 -6.68 50.31
CA LEU A 135 -31.22 -8.00 50.94
C LEU A 135 -30.34 -8.07 52.19
N GLU A 136 -29.19 -7.39 52.20
CA GLU A 136 -28.31 -7.31 53.37
C GLU A 136 -28.98 -6.56 54.53
N GLU A 137 -29.62 -5.42 54.24
CA GLU A 137 -30.42 -4.66 55.21
C GLU A 137 -31.56 -5.51 55.80
N GLU A 138 -32.31 -6.20 54.94
CA GLU A 138 -33.38 -7.12 55.35
C GLU A 138 -32.84 -8.26 56.22
N ASN A 139 -31.70 -8.86 55.85
CA ASN A 139 -31.07 -9.94 56.62
C ASN A 139 -30.64 -9.45 58.02
N ILE A 140 -30.08 -8.24 58.11
CA ILE A 140 -29.69 -7.63 59.37
C ILE A 140 -30.93 -7.43 60.26
N ALA A 141 -32.02 -6.89 59.71
CA ALA A 141 -33.26 -6.65 60.44
C ALA A 141 -33.86 -7.97 60.97
N LEU A 142 -33.97 -8.99 60.12
CA LEU A 142 -34.48 -10.31 60.49
C LEU A 142 -33.62 -10.98 61.57
N ARG A 143 -32.29 -10.93 61.45
CA ARG A 143 -31.37 -11.45 62.47
C ARG A 143 -31.44 -10.71 63.80
N ALA A 144 -31.84 -9.43 63.80
CA ALA A 144 -32.06 -8.68 65.04
C ALA A 144 -33.36 -9.12 65.71
N GLN A 145 -34.45 -9.32 64.95
CA GLN A 145 -35.73 -9.81 65.46
C GLN A 145 -35.61 -11.21 66.08
N LEU A 146 -34.94 -12.13 65.39
CA LEU A 146 -34.70 -13.50 65.88
C LEU A 146 -33.83 -13.56 67.15
N ARG A 147 -33.10 -12.50 67.48
CA ARG A 147 -32.31 -12.42 68.73
C ARG A 147 -33.10 -11.85 69.90
N GLN A 148 -34.25 -11.23 69.65
CA GLN A 148 -35.09 -10.57 70.67
C GLN A 148 -36.35 -11.37 71.03
N GLY A 149 -36.78 -12.31 70.18
CA GLY A 149 -37.81 -13.30 70.47
C GLY A 149 -37.21 -14.60 71.01
#